data_AF-A0A3L7UXW8-F1
#
_entry.id   AF-A0A3L7UXW8-F1
#
_cell.length_a   1.000
_cell.length_b   1.000
_cell.length_c   1.000
_cell.angle_alpha   90.00
_cell.angle_beta   90.00
_cell.angle_gamma   90.00
#
_symmetry.space_group_name_H-M   'P 1'
#
loop_
_entity.id
_entity.type
_entity.pdbx_description
1 polymer ?
#
loop_
_entity_poly.entity_id
_entity_poly.type
_entity_poly.pdbx_seq_one_letter_code
_entity_poly.pdbx_strand_id
1 'polypeptide(L)' 'GEQPQLRPVTFQEVFATLYHCAGVDAQNTRVFDLSGVPQYLVDPGNKPLHELV' A
#
# COMPACT_ATOMS: atom_id res chain seq x y z
N GLY A 1 14.32 -9.83 -26.13
CA GLY A 1 12.90 -9.77 -25.74
C GLY A 1 12.84 -9.51 -24.26
N GLU A 2 12.10 -8.48 -23.87
CA GLU A 2 11.76 -8.23 -22.47
C GLU A 2 10.87 -9.36 -21.94
N GLN A 3 11.44 -10.25 -21.15
CA GLN A 3 10.67 -11.26 -20.42
C GLN A 3 10.09 -10.57 -19.17
N PRO A 4 8.79 -10.73 -18.87
CA PRO A 4 8.24 -10.26 -17.61
C PRO A 4 9.02 -10.87 -16.46
N GLN A 5 9.61 -10.05 -15.61
CA GLN A 5 10.20 -10.55 -14.37
C GLN A 5 9.02 -11.02 -13.50
N LEU A 6 9.03 -12.29 -13.07
CA LEU A 6 7.97 -12.92 -12.28
C LEU A 6 7.95 -12.34 -10.84
N ARG A 7 7.63 -11.04 -10.72
CA ARG A 7 7.32 -10.39 -9.46
C ARG A 7 5.81 -10.19 -9.40
N PRO A 8 5.06 -11.11 -8.76
CA PRO A 8 3.63 -10.95 -8.63
C PRO A 8 3.31 -9.69 -7.82
N VAL A 9 2.40 -8.87 -8.33
CA VAL A 9 1.91 -7.67 -7.65
C VAL A 9 0.66 -8.02 -6.85
N THR A 10 0.65 -7.62 -5.59
CA THR A 10 -0.52 -7.78 -4.72
C THR A 10 -1.41 -6.53 -4.75
N PHE A 11 -2.69 -6.68 -4.46
CA PHE A 11 -3.59 -5.53 -4.29
C PHE A 11 -3.13 -4.60 -3.16
N GLN A 12 -2.47 -5.13 -2.13
CA GLN A 12 -1.92 -4.34 -1.03
C GLN A 12 -0.83 -3.37 -1.50
N GLU A 13 0.05 -3.80 -2.42
CA GLU A 13 1.06 -2.92 -3.04
C GLU A 13 0.41 -1.85 -3.93
N VAL A 14 -0.66 -2.19 -4.65
CA VAL A 14 -1.43 -1.22 -5.44
C VAL A 14 -2.03 -0.14 -4.53
N PHE A 15 -2.69 -0.53 -3.43
CA PHE A 15 -3.24 0.43 -2.48
C PHE A 15 -2.16 1.26 -1.78
N ALA A 16 -1.05 0.65 -1.36
CA ALA A 16 0.08 1.37 -0.78
C ALA A 16 0.62 2.45 -1.74
N THR A 17 0.68 2.14 -3.04
CA THR A 17 1.08 3.10 -4.08
C THR A 17 0.07 4.24 -4.22
N LEU A 18 -1.23 3.94 -4.27
CA LEU A 18 -2.27 4.96 -4.36
C LEU A 18 -2.25 5.92 -3.16
N TYR A 19 -2.11 5.40 -1.95
CA TYR A 19 -1.98 6.22 -0.75
C TYR A 19 -0.72 7.09 -0.79
N HIS A 20 0.41 6.55 -1.24
CA HIS A 20 1.64 7.30 -1.42
C HIS A 20 1.45 8.47 -2.40
N CYS A 21 0.84 8.23 -3.56
CA CYS A 21 0.53 9.29 -4.55
C CYS A 21 -0.42 10.37 -3.99
N ALA A 22 -1.28 10.01 -3.03
CA ALA A 22 -2.14 10.95 -2.32
C ALA A 22 -1.45 11.69 -1.17
N GLY A 23 -0.15 11.45 -0.93
CA GLY A 23 0.60 12.04 0.18
C GLY A 23 0.28 11.42 1.55
N VAL A 24 -0.36 10.25 1.57
CA VAL A 24 -0.73 9.52 2.78
C VAL A 24 0.30 8.42 3.06
N ASP A 25 0.87 8.43 4.26
CA ASP A 25 1.75 7.36 4.72
C ASP A 25 0.91 6.16 5.18
N ALA A 26 0.68 5.21 4.27
CA ALA A 26 -0.10 4.00 4.54
C ALA A 26 0.51 3.09 5.63
N GLN A 27 1.80 3.22 5.96
CA GLN A 27 2.44 2.42 7.01
C GLN A 27 2.12 2.93 8.41
N ASN A 28 1.99 4.25 8.56
CA ASN A 28 1.82 4.90 9.86
C ASN A 28 0.41 5.46 10.08
N THR A 29 -0.36 5.66 9.01
CA THR A 29 -1.72 6.18 9.09
C THR A 29 -2.68 5.09 9.55
N ARG A 30 -3.45 5.40 10.59
CA ARG A 30 -4.52 4.55 11.11
C ARG A 30 -5.84 5.30 11.00
N VAL A 31 -6.87 4.59 10.58
CA VAL A 31 -8.24 5.10 10.57
C VAL A 31 -8.98 4.46 11.74
N PHE A 32 -9.74 5.26 12.48
CA PHE A 32 -10.52 4.76 13.60
C PHE A 32 -11.98 4.65 13.17
N ASP A 33 -12.60 3.51 13.44
CA ASP A 33 -14.04 3.35 13.24
C ASP A 33 -14.84 4.12 14.31
N LEU A 34 -16.17 4.06 14.21
CA LEU A 34 -17.07 4.73 15.18
C LEU A 34 -16.93 4.19 16.61
N SER A 35 -16.37 2.99 16.78
CA SER A 35 -16.09 2.36 18.08
C SER A 35 -14.69 2.69 18.60
N GLY A 36 -13.88 3.43 17.84
CA GLY A 36 -12.49 3.76 18.18
C GLY A 36 -11.50 2.64 17.91
N VAL A 37 -11.88 1.61 17.14
CA VAL A 37 -10.97 0.51 16.79
C VAL A 37 -10.05 0.97 15.65
N PRO A 38 -8.72 0.86 15.80
CA PRO A 38 -7.79 1.23 14.75
C PRO A 38 -7.80 0.21 13.60
N GLN A 39 -7.90 0.72 12.39
CA GLN A 39 -7.80 0.00 11.12
C GLN A 39 -6.57 0.49 10.36
N TYR A 40 -5.82 -0.45 9.80
CA TYR A 40 -4.66 -0.15 8.96
C TYR A 40 -5.09 -0.01 7.50
N LEU A 41 -4.44 0.91 6.77
CA LEU A 41 -4.76 1.16 5.36
C LEU A 41 -4.29 0.03 4.44
N VAL A 42 -3.20 -0.64 4.80
CA VAL A 42 -2.64 -1.82 4.14
C VAL A 42 -2.05 -2.77 5.19
N ASP A 43 -1.88 -4.05 4.84
CA ASP A 43 -1.23 -4.99 5.77
C ASP A 43 0.25 -4.59 6.00
N PRO A 44 0.79 -4.82 7.21
CA PRO A 44 2.15 -4.40 7.55
C PRO A 44 3.20 -4.94 6.57
N GLY A 45 4.09 -4.05 6.13
CA GLY A 45 5.19 -4.41 5.23
C GLY A 45 4.86 -4.33 3.74
N ASN A 46 3.60 -4.08 3.35
CA ASN A 46 3.26 -3.77 1.97
C ASN A 46 3.69 -2.34 1.63
N LYS A 47 4.62 -2.21 0.70
CA LYS A 47 5.20 -0.93 0.30
C LYS A 47 4.64 -0.51 -1.07
N PRO A 48 4.69 0.80 -1.39
CA PRO A 48 4.46 1.25 -2.74
C PRO A 48 5.32 0.48 -3.75
N LEU A 49 4.79 0.28 -4.95
CA LEU A 49 5.51 -0.30 -6.07
C LEU A 49 6.69 0.60 -6.42
N HIS A 50 7.90 0.08 -6.25
CA HIS A 50 9.15 0.83 -6.50
C HIS A 50 9.26 1.32 -7.94
N GLU A 51 8.57 0.66 -8.87
CA GLU A 51 8.54 1.02 -10.28
C GLU A 51 7.72 2.30 -10.55
N LEU A 52 6.91 2.77 -9.58
CA LEU A 52 5.95 3.88 -9.73
C LEU A 52 6.17 5.06 -8.78
N VAL A 53 7.19 5.01 -7.91
CA VAL A 53 7.48 6.04 -6.89
C VAL A 53 8.92 6.54 -6.95
#